data_AF-A0A2S9FN94-F1
#
_entry.id   AF-A0A2S9FN94-F1
#
_cell.length_a   1.000
_cell.length_b   1.000
_cell.length_c   1.000
_cell.angle_alpha   90.00
_cell.angle_beta   90.00
_cell.angle_gamma   90.00
#
_symmetry.space_group_name_H-M   'P 1'
#
loop_
_entity.id
_entity.type
_entity.pdbx_description
1 polymer ?
#
loop_
_entity_poly.entity_id
_entity_poly.type
_entity_poly.pdbx_seq_one_letter_code
_entity_poly.pdbx_strand_id
1 'polypeptide(L)'
;RSYVEGHYKSERNESTGRSRPKGLRENKRTYSVILGVFRNHGHDETVTLAQVFQQRESTGQPYRFFVTANKNLSIATDFADFGTDLRELRRRLRGAGAEIFDEFPKYSTSLRRLLGIRSEQALELFH
;
A
#
# COMPACT_ATOMS: atom_id res chain seq x y z
N ARG A 1 -4.61 -5.02 10.77
CA ARG A 1 -5.62 -6.08 10.50
C ARG A 1 -6.99 -5.48 10.20
N SER A 2 -7.69 -4.87 11.16
CA SER A 2 -9.00 -4.20 10.91
C SER A 2 -8.98 -3.16 9.77
N TYR A 3 -7.92 -2.35 9.65
CA TYR A 3 -7.81 -1.34 8.58
C TYR A 3 -7.65 -1.95 7.17
N VAL A 4 -7.14 -3.18 7.07
CA VAL A 4 -6.93 -3.86 5.78
C VAL A 4 -8.16 -4.68 5.42
N GLU A 5 -8.81 -5.34 6.37
CA GLU A 5 -10.00 -6.17 6.14
C GLU A 5 -11.31 -5.35 6.15
N GLY A 6 -11.29 -4.14 6.71
CA GLY A 6 -12.46 -3.27 6.84
C GLY A 6 -13.53 -3.89 7.73
N HIS A 7 -13.15 -4.35 8.92
CA HIS A 7 -14.09 -4.95 9.88
C HIS A 7 -15.16 -3.92 10.30
N TYR A 8 -16.43 -4.24 10.06
CA TYR A 8 -17.55 -3.34 10.39
C TYR A 8 -18.57 -3.96 11.35
N LYS A 9 -18.56 -5.29 11.54
CA LYS A 9 -19.42 -5.97 12.52
C LYS A 9 -18.80 -7.27 13.02
N SER A 10 -19.30 -7.75 14.16
CA SER A 10 -19.02 -9.10 14.66
C SER A 10 -20.24 -9.98 14.40
N GLU A 11 -20.04 -11.15 13.82
CA GLU A 11 -21.10 -12.12 13.52
C GLU A 11 -20.89 -13.35 14.40
N ARG A 12 -21.88 -13.67 15.24
CA ARG A 12 -21.84 -14.85 16.11
C ARG A 12 -22.34 -16.05 15.31
N ASN A 13 -21.49 -17.06 15.17
CA ASN A 13 -21.89 -18.28 14.50
C ASN A 13 -22.69 -19.15 15.48
N GLU A 14 -24.00 -19.26 15.28
CA GLU A 14 -24.92 -19.94 16.22
C GLU A 14 -24.61 -21.44 16.39
N SER A 15 -24.01 -22.10 15.39
CA SER A 15 -23.65 -23.52 15.47
C SER A 15 -22.36 -23.81 16.25
N THR A 16 -21.47 -22.82 16.40
CA THR A 16 -20.15 -23.00 17.05
C THR A 16 -19.94 -22.09 18.26
N GLY A 17 -20.88 -21.17 18.53
CA GLY A 17 -20.83 -20.20 19.62
C GLY A 17 -19.75 -19.11 19.49
N ARG A 18 -18.83 -19.24 18.53
CA ARG A 18 -17.69 -18.33 18.34
C ARG A 18 -18.12 -17.06 17.59
N SER A 19 -17.64 -15.92 18.07
CA SER A 19 -17.80 -14.62 17.41
C SER A 19 -16.66 -14.42 16.41
N ARG A 20 -16.97 -14.14 15.14
CA ARG A 20 -15.97 -13.77 14.12
C ARG A 20 -16.19 -12.33 13.65
N PRO A 21 -15.12 -11.53 13.48
CA PRO A 21 -15.23 -10.24 12.83
C PRO A 21 -15.56 -10.42 11.34
N LYS A 22 -16.47 -9.60 10.80
CA LYS A 22 -16.85 -9.56 9.39
C LYS A 22 -16.26 -8.31 8.74
N GLY A 23 -15.43 -8.52 7.72
CA GLY A 23 -14.76 -7.46 6.96
C GLY A 23 -15.48 -7.17 5.66
N LEU A 24 -15.36 -5.94 5.17
CA LEU A 24 -15.79 -5.58 3.80
C LEU A 24 -14.98 -6.33 2.73
N ARG A 25 -13.80 -6.85 3.10
CA ARG A 25 -12.88 -7.55 2.20
C ARG A 25 -12.71 -9.00 2.66
N GLU A 26 -13.70 -9.83 2.34
CA GLU A 26 -13.75 -11.25 2.76
C GLU A 26 -12.91 -12.18 1.87
N ASN A 27 -12.60 -11.74 0.64
CA ASN A 27 -11.82 -12.51 -0.32
C ASN A 27 -10.31 -12.26 -0.15
N LYS A 28 -9.52 -13.34 -0.02
CA LYS A 28 -8.03 -13.33 0.08
C LYS A 28 -7.30 -12.70 -1.12
N ARG A 29 -8.04 -12.22 -2.12
CA ARG A 29 -7.51 -11.55 -3.33
C ARG A 29 -7.61 -10.03 -3.23
N THR A 30 -8.36 -9.48 -2.28
CA THR A 30 -8.50 -8.03 -2.14
C THR A 30 -7.21 -7.41 -1.60
N TYR A 31 -6.80 -6.30 -2.18
CA TYR A 31 -5.65 -5.52 -1.75
C TYR A 31 -6.10 -4.11 -1.34
N SER A 32 -5.21 -3.37 -0.70
CA SER A 32 -5.40 -1.99 -0.29
C SER A 32 -4.19 -1.17 -0.68
N VAL A 33 -4.41 0.08 -1.07
CA VAL A 33 -3.34 1.00 -1.46
C VAL A 33 -3.48 2.26 -0.63
N ILE A 34 -2.39 2.67 0.00
CA ILE A 34 -2.22 4.02 0.54
C ILE A 34 -1.31 4.75 -0.44
N LEU A 35 -1.78 5.87 -0.97
CA LEU A 35 -1.10 6.64 -2.00
C LEU A 35 -0.96 8.09 -1.52
N GLY A 36 0.25 8.64 -1.56
CA GLY A 36 0.54 10.04 -1.29
C GLY A 36 1.25 10.68 -2.47
N VAL A 37 0.74 11.80 -2.95
CA VAL A 37 1.34 12.59 -4.04
C VAL A 37 1.83 13.90 -3.45
N PHE A 38 3.11 14.19 -3.65
CA PHE A 38 3.79 15.37 -3.14
C PHE A 38 4.26 16.19 -4.34
N ARG A 39 3.82 17.46 -4.41
CA ARG A 39 4.15 18.36 -5.51
C ARG A 39 4.92 19.56 -5.00
N ASN A 40 6.08 19.81 -5.61
CA ASN A 40 6.88 21.00 -5.36
C ASN A 40 6.68 21.95 -6.54
N HIS A 41 5.77 22.91 -6.40
CA HIS A 41 5.44 23.86 -7.46
C HIS A 41 6.62 24.74 -7.88
N GLY A 42 7.57 25.03 -6.98
CA GLY A 42 8.74 25.87 -7.28
C GLY A 42 9.76 25.21 -8.20
N HIS A 43 9.75 23.88 -8.30
CA HIS A 43 10.69 23.10 -9.12
C HIS A 43 9.99 22.22 -10.18
N ASP A 44 8.65 22.36 -10.30
CA ASP A 44 7.79 21.49 -11.12
C ASP A 44 8.01 19.97 -10.90
N GLU A 45 8.38 19.61 -9.66
CA GLU A 45 8.62 18.21 -9.29
C GLU A 45 7.35 17.59 -8.72
N THR A 46 7.10 16.32 -9.05
CA THR A 46 6.03 15.53 -8.44
C THR A 46 6.55 14.17 -8.10
N VAL A 47 6.36 13.79 -6.84
CA VAL A 47 6.74 12.49 -6.31
C VAL A 47 5.48 11.79 -5.82
N THR A 48 5.29 10.55 -6.24
CA THR A 48 4.28 9.67 -5.69
C THR A 48 4.93 8.58 -4.85
N LEU A 49 4.37 8.36 -3.67
CA LEU A 49 4.72 7.29 -2.75
C LEU A 49 3.48 6.41 -2.55
N ALA A 50 3.65 5.10 -2.56
CA ALA A 50 2.56 4.18 -2.28
C ALA A 50 2.97 2.99 -1.41
N GLN A 51 2.03 2.51 -0.61
CA GLN A 51 2.13 1.24 0.10
C GLN A 51 0.96 0.35 -0.31
N VAL A 52 1.25 -0.86 -0.77
CA VAL A 52 0.25 -1.82 -1.21
C VAL A 52 0.23 -2.99 -0.23
N PHE A 53 -0.96 -3.39 0.21
CA PHE A 53 -1.18 -4.46 1.18
C PHE A 53 -2.15 -5.49 0.62
N GLN A 54 -1.90 -6.78 0.90
CA GLN A 54 -2.84 -7.86 0.61
C GLN A 54 -2.85 -8.87 1.75
N GLN A 55 -4.03 -9.18 2.26
CA GLN A 55 -4.20 -10.22 3.26
C GLN A 55 -4.19 -11.59 2.56
N ARG A 56 -3.06 -12.30 2.59
CA ARG A 56 -2.92 -13.63 1.97
C ARG A 56 -3.32 -14.77 2.91
N GLU A 57 -3.02 -14.61 4.19
CA GLU A 57 -3.28 -15.60 5.23
C GLU A 57 -4.29 -15.08 6.24
N SER A 58 -5.02 -15.97 6.92
CA SER A 58 -5.97 -15.59 7.97
C SER A 58 -5.31 -15.12 9.27
N THR A 59 -4.00 -15.30 9.40
CA THR A 59 -3.19 -14.92 10.56
C THR A 59 -1.85 -14.38 10.06
N GLY A 60 -1.22 -13.48 10.80
CA GLY A 60 0.08 -12.90 10.43
C GLY A 60 0.00 -11.52 9.77
N GLN A 61 1.18 -10.99 9.41
CA GLN A 61 1.29 -9.69 8.76
C GLN A 61 0.79 -9.79 7.30
N PRO A 62 0.05 -8.77 6.80
CA PRO A 62 -0.31 -8.72 5.39
C PRO A 62 0.95 -8.74 4.52
N TYR A 63 0.84 -9.39 3.35
CA TYR A 63 1.82 -9.17 2.30
C TYR A 63 1.82 -7.69 1.94
N ARG A 64 3.01 -7.10 1.79
CA ARG A 64 3.15 -5.69 1.41
C ARG A 64 4.29 -5.47 0.46
N PHE A 65 4.19 -4.41 -0.32
CA PHE A 65 5.29 -3.83 -1.08
C PHE A 65 5.09 -2.33 -1.19
N PHE A 66 6.16 -1.63 -1.53
CA PHE A 66 6.20 -0.18 -1.58
C PHE A 66 6.53 0.28 -2.99
N VAL A 67 6.05 1.48 -3.35
CA VAL A 67 6.20 2.07 -4.68
C VAL A 67 6.66 3.52 -4.54
N THR A 68 7.62 3.92 -5.37
CA THR A 68 7.96 5.33 -5.57
C THR A 68 7.92 5.67 -7.06
N ALA A 69 7.57 6.91 -7.40
CA ALA A 69 7.60 7.39 -8.79
C ALA A 69 7.83 8.90 -8.84
N ASN A 70 8.57 9.39 -9.83
CA ASN A 70 8.81 10.82 -10.08
C ASN A 70 7.74 11.44 -10.98
N LYS A 71 6.49 11.03 -10.77
CA LYS A 71 5.32 11.52 -11.49
C LYS A 71 4.08 11.30 -10.65
N ASN A 72 2.99 11.94 -11.03
CA ASN A 72 1.68 11.65 -10.46
C ASN A 72 1.24 10.22 -10.83
N LEU A 73 0.79 9.45 -9.86
CA LEU A 73 0.00 8.23 -10.06
C LEU A 73 -1.35 8.41 -9.38
N SER A 74 -2.37 7.66 -9.79
CA SER A 74 -3.66 7.66 -9.12
C SER A 74 -4.16 6.24 -8.85
N ILE A 75 -5.04 6.09 -7.84
CA ILE A 75 -5.64 4.79 -7.54
C ILE A 75 -6.42 4.28 -8.74
N ALA A 76 -7.26 5.13 -9.35
CA ALA A 76 -8.14 4.75 -10.45
C ALA A 76 -7.37 4.37 -11.72
N THR A 77 -6.30 5.11 -12.05
CA THR A 77 -5.56 4.88 -13.29
C THR A 77 -4.50 3.82 -13.13
N ASP A 78 -3.71 3.83 -12.06
CA ASP A 78 -2.47 3.04 -11.98
C ASP A 78 -2.60 1.81 -11.10
N PHE A 79 -3.46 1.88 -10.09
CA PHE A 79 -3.64 0.82 -9.10
C PHE A 79 -4.99 0.11 -9.19
N ALA A 80 -5.81 0.36 -10.21
CA ALA A 80 -7.05 -0.36 -10.48
C ALA A 80 -7.00 -1.03 -11.86
N ASP A 81 -7.95 -1.93 -12.13
CA ASP A 81 -8.17 -2.57 -13.43
C ASP A 81 -6.95 -3.24 -14.08
N PHE A 82 -5.97 -3.68 -13.26
CA PHE A 82 -4.79 -4.40 -13.71
C PHE A 82 -5.00 -5.93 -13.80
N GLY A 83 -6.23 -6.40 -13.61
CA GLY A 83 -6.57 -7.83 -13.53
C GLY A 83 -6.63 -8.35 -12.09
N THR A 84 -6.33 -9.64 -11.90
CA THR A 84 -6.60 -10.33 -10.63
C THR A 84 -5.36 -10.65 -9.79
N ASP A 85 -4.15 -10.33 -10.28
CA ASP A 85 -2.88 -10.67 -9.63
C ASP A 85 -2.00 -9.43 -9.43
N LEU A 86 -1.45 -9.28 -8.23
CA LEU A 86 -0.48 -8.23 -7.90
C LEU A 86 0.82 -8.33 -8.71
N ARG A 87 1.15 -9.49 -9.26
CA ARG A 87 2.28 -9.62 -10.20
C ARG A 87 2.09 -8.73 -11.43
N GLU A 88 0.86 -8.64 -11.94
CA GLU A 88 0.52 -7.81 -13.09
C GLU A 88 0.54 -6.32 -12.74
N LEU A 89 0.03 -5.95 -11.55
CA LEU A 89 0.20 -4.59 -11.02
C LEU A 89 1.67 -4.17 -10.96
N ARG A 90 2.54 -5.05 -10.43
CA ARG A 90 3.98 -4.75 -10.34
C ARG A 90 4.62 -4.57 -11.70
N ARG A 91 4.25 -5.41 -12.68
CA ARG A 91 4.75 -5.30 -14.05
C ARG A 91 4.32 -3.97 -14.69
N ARG A 92 3.04 -3.61 -14.54
CA ARG A 92 2.47 -2.36 -15.04
C ARG A 92 3.16 -1.14 -14.44
N LEU A 93 3.29 -1.08 -13.12
CA LEU A 93 3.92 0.04 -12.42
C LEU A 93 5.38 0.23 -12.84
N ARG A 94 6.15 -0.87 -12.96
CA ARG A 94 7.53 -0.81 -13.48
C ARG A 94 7.59 -0.34 -14.93
N GLY A 95 6.69 -0.84 -15.78
CA GLY A 95 6.58 -0.38 -17.18
C GLY A 95 6.22 1.11 -17.28
N ALA A 96 5.52 1.65 -16.28
CA ALA A 96 5.22 3.06 -16.13
C ALA A 96 6.37 3.88 -15.49
N GLY A 97 7.50 3.27 -15.18
CA GLY A 97 8.67 3.93 -14.61
C GLY A 97 8.67 4.06 -13.08
N ALA A 98 7.80 3.35 -12.37
CA ALA A 98 7.82 3.32 -10.90
C ALA A 98 8.85 2.32 -10.37
N GLU A 99 9.50 2.66 -9.26
CA GLU A 99 10.36 1.75 -8.50
C GLU A 99 9.52 0.97 -7.48
N ILE A 100 9.83 -0.31 -7.30
CA ILE A 100 9.09 -1.20 -6.39
C ILE A 100 10.05 -1.86 -5.40
N PHE A 101 9.68 -1.83 -4.13
CA PHE A 101 10.47 -2.37 -3.03
C PHE A 101 9.66 -3.38 -2.21
N ASP A 102 10.26 -4.51 -1.87
CA ASP A 102 9.66 -5.49 -0.96
C ASP A 102 10.00 -5.22 0.52
N GLU A 103 11.04 -4.43 0.77
CA GLU A 103 11.59 -4.15 2.09
C GLU A 103 11.53 -2.66 2.40
N PHE A 104 11.10 -2.33 3.61
CA PHE A 104 10.96 -0.94 4.06
C PHE A 104 12.28 -0.16 4.08
N PRO A 105 13.44 -0.71 4.52
CA PRO A 105 14.69 0.07 4.55
C PRO A 105 15.14 0.61 3.17
N LYS A 106 14.94 -0.18 2.10
CA LYS A 106 15.25 0.26 0.73
C LYS A 106 14.27 1.33 0.26
N TYR A 107 12.99 1.13 0.55
CA TYR A 107 11.95 2.11 0.29
C TYR A 107 12.18 3.43 1.04
N SER A 108 12.53 3.40 2.32
CA SER A 108 12.76 4.60 3.13
C SER A 108 13.95 5.41 2.62
N THR A 109 14.99 4.74 2.14
CA THR A 109 16.14 5.37 1.49
C THR A 109 15.71 6.12 0.22
N SER A 110 14.91 5.49 -0.65
CA SER A 110 14.40 6.13 -1.88
C SER A 110 13.44 7.28 -1.55
N LEU A 111 12.49 7.06 -0.64
CA LEU A 111 11.57 8.10 -0.14
C LEU A 111 12.31 9.33 0.35
N ARG A 112 13.33 9.15 1.21
CA ARG A 112 14.10 10.28 1.77
C ARG A 112 14.82 11.06 0.69
N ARG A 113 15.44 10.35 -0.26
CA ARG A 113 16.10 10.97 -1.42
C ARG A 113 15.11 11.79 -2.25
N LEU A 114 13.94 11.24 -2.55
CA LEU A 114 12.92 11.88 -3.38
C LEU A 114 12.27 13.09 -2.71
N LEU A 115 12.12 13.06 -1.38
CA LEU A 115 11.56 14.16 -0.61
C LEU A 115 12.62 15.14 -0.07
N GLY A 116 13.90 14.94 -0.38
CA GLY A 116 14.99 15.78 0.13
C GLY A 116 15.20 15.71 1.66
N ILE A 117 14.75 14.63 2.31
CA ILE A 117 14.83 14.44 3.76
C ILE A 117 16.23 13.95 4.14
N ARG A 118 17.05 14.85 4.69
CA ARG A 118 18.45 14.56 5.04
C ARG A 118 18.60 13.66 6.26
N SER A 119 17.77 13.82 7.30
CA SER A 119 17.89 13.05 8.55
C SER A 119 16.98 11.81 8.57
N GLU A 120 17.45 10.72 9.14
CA GLU A 120 16.66 9.50 9.36
C GLU A 120 15.67 9.67 10.51
N GLN A 121 16.08 10.40 11.54
CA GLN A 121 15.29 10.74 12.72
C GLN A 121 14.07 11.59 12.38
N ALA A 122 14.08 12.30 11.24
CA ALA A 122 12.91 13.01 10.76
C ALA A 122 11.71 12.08 10.49
N LEU A 123 11.97 10.79 10.23
CA LEU A 123 10.92 9.78 10.08
C LEU A 123 10.40 9.25 11.43
N GLU A 124 11.19 9.32 12.50
CA GLU A 124 10.79 8.89 13.85
C GLU A 124 9.73 9.81 14.46
N LEU A 125 9.59 11.04 13.96
CA LEU A 125 8.53 11.99 14.35
C LEU A 125 7.12 11.55 13.92
N PHE A 126 7.00 10.52 13.07
CA PHE A 126 5.72 9.99 12.58
C PHE A 126 5.24 8.74 13.35
N HIS A 127 5.86 8.41 14.49
CA HIS A 127 5.53 7.26 15.33
C HIS A 127 4.57 7.61 16.47
#